data_AF-A0A538ML65-F1
#
_entry.id   AF-A0A538ML65-F1
#
_cell.length_a   1.000
_cell.length_b   1.000
_cell.length_c   1.000
_cell.angle_alpha   90.00
_cell.angle_beta   90.00
_cell.angle_gamma   90.00
#
_symmetry.space_group_name_H-M   'P 1'
#
loop_
_entity.id
_entity.type
_entity.pdbx_description
1 polymer ?
#
loop_
_entity_poly.entity_id
_entity_poly.type
_entity_poly.pdbx_seq_one_letter_code
_entity_poly.pdbx_strand_id
1 'polypeptide(L)'
;MYQYSRAIYRSIKDLVDPYVDPETGIEYRRQVLEACEQTMERLATDPLYFAKPERALFQDIRRYFPITAQAQVAWAVSEGVTAACAFIESQIEAGAFDGGVSRCRATTRKGKPCQRTPLPDRDYCPSHQHLETRSRVAA
;
A
#
# COMPACT_ATOMS: atom_id res chain seq x y z
N MET A 1 -8.12 -1.13 -8.90
CA MET A 1 -7.41 -1.88 -7.85
C MET A 1 -7.16 -3.34 -8.20
N TYR A 2 -8.17 -4.12 -8.59
CA TYR A 2 -8.00 -5.52 -9.02
C TYR A 2 -6.94 -5.74 -10.12
N GLN A 3 -6.80 -4.80 -11.06
CA GLN A 3 -5.75 -4.87 -12.08
C GLN A 3 -4.34 -4.78 -11.48
N TYR A 4 -4.13 -3.92 -10.48
CA TYR A 4 -2.84 -3.77 -9.79
C TYR A 4 -2.49 -5.01 -8.96
N SER A 5 -3.44 -5.57 -8.21
CA SER A 5 -3.19 -6.81 -7.45
C SER A 5 -2.79 -7.96 -8.37
N ARG A 6 -3.47 -8.11 -9.52
CA ARG A 6 -3.16 -9.14 -10.52
C ARG A 6 -1.83 -8.91 -11.22
N ALA A 7 -1.47 -7.66 -11.50
CA ALA A 7 -0.18 -7.31 -12.10
C ALA A 7 0.97 -7.67 -11.14
N ILE A 8 0.88 -7.27 -9.87
CA ILE A 8 1.86 -7.61 -8.84
C ILE A 8 1.98 -9.13 -8.73
N TYR A 9 0.88 -9.85 -8.53
CA TYR A 9 0.89 -11.30 -8.41
C TYR A 9 1.56 -11.98 -9.61
N ARG A 10 1.21 -11.60 -10.84
CA ARG A 10 1.80 -12.19 -12.06
C ARG A 10 3.30 -11.96 -12.16
N SER A 11 3.81 -10.85 -11.64
CA SER A 11 5.25 -10.54 -11.65
C SER A 11 6.07 -11.39 -10.67
N ILE A 12 5.43 -11.97 -9.63
CA ILE A 12 6.12 -12.70 -8.56
C ILE A 12 5.70 -14.18 -8.43
N LYS A 13 4.59 -14.64 -9.01
CA LYS A 13 4.04 -15.99 -8.80
C LYS A 13 4.99 -17.15 -9.13
N ASP A 14 5.95 -16.90 -10.03
CA ASP A 14 6.91 -17.88 -10.50
C ASP A 14 8.19 -17.90 -9.63
N LEU A 15 8.29 -16.98 -8.65
CA LEU A 15 9.35 -16.94 -7.64
C LEU A 15 8.98 -17.67 -6.34
N VAL A 16 7.72 -18.12 -6.21
CA VAL A 16 7.23 -18.88 -5.05
C VAL A 16 8.10 -20.12 -4.85
N ASP A 17 8.36 -20.48 -3.59
CA ASP A 17 9.30 -21.53 -3.18
C ASP A 17 9.20 -22.79 -4.07
N PRO A 18 10.26 -23.12 -4.84
CA PRO A 18 10.24 -24.28 -5.73
C PRO A 18 10.56 -25.59 -5.01
N TYR A 19 10.95 -25.54 -3.73
CA TYR A 19 11.40 -26.72 -2.97
C TYR A 19 10.29 -27.36 -2.13
N VAL A 20 9.09 -26.78 -2.09
CA VAL A 20 7.92 -27.37 -1.43
C VAL A 20 7.20 -28.34 -2.36
N ASP A 21 6.37 -29.21 -1.79
CA ASP A 21 5.52 -30.11 -2.57
C ASP A 21 4.49 -29.31 -3.41
N PRO A 22 3.95 -29.91 -4.50
CA PRO A 22 3.03 -29.21 -5.39
C PRO A 22 1.77 -28.65 -4.73
N GLU A 23 1.20 -29.34 -3.73
CA GLU A 23 -0.01 -28.88 -3.03
C GLU A 23 0.29 -27.63 -2.20
N THR A 24 1.40 -27.67 -1.43
CA THR A 24 1.90 -26.51 -0.69
C THR A 24 2.23 -25.34 -1.62
N GLY A 25 2.84 -25.60 -2.78
CA GLY A 25 3.14 -24.55 -3.75
C GLY A 25 1.90 -23.87 -4.35
N ILE A 26 0.81 -24.62 -4.55
CA ILE A 26 -0.50 -24.06 -4.96
C ILE A 26 -1.07 -23.19 -3.85
N GLU A 27 -1.04 -23.65 -2.60
CA GLU A 27 -1.53 -22.89 -1.46
C GLU A 27 -0.73 -21.59 -1.27
N TYR A 28 0.59 -21.64 -1.41
CA TYR A 28 1.44 -20.44 -1.31
C TYR A 28 1.07 -19.41 -2.38
N ARG A 29 0.86 -19.85 -3.63
CA ARG A 29 0.40 -18.95 -4.70
C ARG A 29 -0.96 -18.33 -4.39
N ARG A 30 -1.89 -19.10 -3.82
CA ARG A 30 -3.21 -18.61 -3.38
C ARG A 30 -3.08 -17.54 -2.31
N GLN A 31 -2.27 -17.80 -1.28
CA GLN A 31 -2.02 -16.87 -0.18
C GLN A 31 -1.33 -15.57 -0.65
N VAL A 32 -0.38 -15.66 -1.56
CA VAL A 32 0.28 -14.48 -2.16
C VAL A 32 -0.74 -13.62 -2.93
N LEU A 33 -1.60 -14.26 -3.74
CA LEU A 33 -2.65 -13.56 -4.47
C LEU A 33 -3.63 -12.86 -3.52
N GLU A 34 -4.09 -13.57 -2.49
CA GLU A 34 -5.00 -13.04 -1.48
C GLU A 34 -4.39 -11.83 -0.76
N ALA A 35 -3.13 -11.91 -0.34
CA ALA A 35 -2.42 -10.78 0.28
C ALA A 35 -2.32 -9.56 -0.67
N CYS A 36 -2.07 -9.79 -1.96
CA CYS A 36 -2.07 -8.72 -2.96
C CYS A 36 -3.46 -8.06 -3.09
N GLU A 37 -4.54 -8.85 -3.10
CA GLU A 37 -5.91 -8.36 -3.19
C GLU A 37 -6.30 -7.57 -1.93
N GLN A 38 -6.04 -8.11 -0.73
CA GLN A 38 -6.32 -7.44 0.55
C GLN A 38 -5.56 -6.12 0.69
N THR A 39 -4.29 -6.07 0.28
CA THR A 39 -3.49 -4.83 0.31
C THR A 39 -4.10 -3.78 -0.61
N MET A 40 -4.46 -4.15 -1.85
CA MET A 40 -5.05 -3.23 -2.81
C MET A 40 -6.46 -2.78 -2.41
N GLU A 41 -7.25 -3.64 -1.78
CA GLU A 41 -8.58 -3.30 -1.24
C GLU A 41 -8.47 -2.30 -0.08
N ARG A 42 -7.55 -2.52 0.85
CA ARG A 42 -7.26 -1.58 1.93
C ARG A 42 -6.78 -0.24 1.38
N LEU A 43 -5.90 -0.26 0.39
CA LEU A 43 -5.41 0.96 -0.26
C LEU A 43 -6.56 1.73 -0.93
N ALA A 44 -7.56 1.04 -1.51
CA ALA A 44 -8.74 1.67 -2.09
C ALA A 44 -9.65 2.32 -1.04
N THR A 45 -9.83 1.65 0.09
CA THR A 45 -10.79 2.03 1.14
C THR A 45 -10.21 3.08 2.09
N ASP A 46 -8.91 3.01 2.33
CA ASP A 46 -8.19 3.82 3.29
C ASP A 46 -6.82 4.32 2.75
N PRO A 47 -6.82 5.10 1.65
CA PRO A 47 -5.56 5.53 1.03
C PRO A 47 -4.78 6.54 1.88
N LEU A 48 -5.47 7.38 2.66
CA LEU A 48 -4.83 8.45 3.43
C LEU A 48 -4.18 7.95 4.72
N TYR A 49 -4.62 6.79 5.26
CA TYR A 49 -4.13 6.26 6.54
C TYR A 49 -3.39 4.92 6.40
N PHE A 50 -3.29 4.33 5.21
CA PHE A 50 -2.46 3.15 4.96
C PHE A 50 -0.99 3.52 4.68
N ALA A 51 -0.20 3.70 5.73
CA ALA A 51 1.22 4.01 5.62
C ALA A 51 2.06 2.82 5.11
N LYS A 52 2.89 3.07 4.08
CA LYS A 52 3.88 2.12 3.53
C LYS A 52 3.27 0.76 3.09
N PRO A 53 2.26 0.78 2.20
CA PRO A 53 1.55 -0.43 1.75
C PRO A 53 2.48 -1.48 1.12
N GLU A 54 3.57 -1.06 0.47
CA GLU A 54 4.56 -1.93 -0.15
C GLU A 54 5.32 -2.76 0.88
N ARG A 55 5.67 -2.14 2.02
CA ARG A 55 6.35 -2.84 3.13
C ARG A 55 5.42 -3.79 3.84
N ALA A 56 4.15 -3.40 4.02
CA ALA A 56 3.13 -4.27 4.61
C ALA A 56 2.94 -5.53 3.75
N LEU A 57 2.69 -5.37 2.45
CA LEU A 57 2.52 -6.50 1.53
C LEU A 57 3.76 -7.40 1.52
N PHE A 58 4.96 -6.82 1.41
CA PHE A 58 6.19 -7.61 1.42
C PHE A 58 6.37 -8.41 2.72
N GLN A 59 6.06 -7.83 3.88
CA GLN A 59 6.15 -8.52 5.17
C GLN A 59 5.20 -9.72 5.23
N ASP A 60 3.99 -9.59 4.69
CA ASP A 60 2.98 -10.65 4.69
C ASP A 60 3.36 -11.82 3.78
N ILE A 61 3.99 -11.53 2.63
CA ILE A 61 4.24 -12.56 1.61
C ILE A 61 5.65 -13.14 1.61
N ARG A 62 6.66 -12.47 2.20
CA ARG A 62 8.08 -12.87 2.08
C ARG A 62 8.37 -14.32 2.46
N ARG A 63 7.58 -14.92 3.35
CA ARG A 63 7.73 -16.31 3.81
C ARG A 63 7.44 -17.35 2.74
N TYR A 64 6.72 -16.99 1.68
CA TYR A 64 6.39 -17.88 0.57
C TYR A 64 7.48 -17.93 -0.51
N PHE A 65 8.57 -17.19 -0.32
CA PHE A 65 9.66 -17.04 -1.26
C PHE A 65 10.99 -17.46 -0.61
N PRO A 66 11.88 -18.13 -1.35
CA PRO A 66 13.21 -18.44 -0.87
C PRO A 66 13.98 -17.14 -0.64
N ILE A 67 14.91 -17.15 0.33
CA ILE A 67 15.67 -15.94 0.71
C ILE A 67 16.40 -15.30 -0.48
N THR A 68 16.81 -16.12 -1.46
CA THR A 68 17.47 -15.69 -2.71
C THR A 68 16.57 -14.89 -3.64
N ALA A 69 15.25 -15.09 -3.58
CA ALA A 69 14.27 -14.37 -4.41
C ALA A 69 13.66 -13.15 -3.70
N GLN A 70 13.80 -13.03 -2.39
CA GLN A 70 13.12 -11.98 -1.60
C GLN A 70 13.47 -10.55 -2.05
N ALA A 71 14.70 -10.31 -2.51
CA ALA A 71 15.08 -8.99 -3.05
C ALA A 71 14.31 -8.63 -4.33
N GLN A 72 14.17 -9.59 -5.25
CA GLN A 72 13.42 -9.41 -6.49
C GLN A 72 11.92 -9.21 -6.20
N VAL A 73 11.37 -9.98 -5.25
CA VAL A 73 9.98 -9.83 -4.80
C VAL A 73 9.74 -8.47 -4.18
N ALA A 74 10.63 -8.00 -3.29
CA ALA A 74 10.52 -6.70 -2.67
C ALA A 74 10.51 -5.57 -3.70
N TRP A 75 11.37 -5.66 -4.72
CA TRP A 75 11.41 -4.69 -5.82
C TRP A 75 10.10 -4.69 -6.63
N ALA A 76 9.63 -5.86 -7.06
CA ALA A 76 8.39 -5.98 -7.84
C ALA A 76 7.15 -5.50 -7.06
N VAL A 77 7.08 -5.80 -5.75
CA VAL A 77 6.04 -5.30 -4.86
C VAL A 77 6.13 -3.78 -4.75
N SER A 78 7.32 -3.21 -4.55
CA SER A 78 7.50 -1.77 -4.46
C SER A 78 7.03 -1.07 -5.73
N GLU A 79 7.45 -1.54 -6.92
CA GLU A 79 7.02 -0.94 -8.19
C GLU A 79 5.51 -0.97 -8.37
N GLY A 80 4.89 -2.14 -8.20
CA GLY A 80 3.45 -2.30 -8.44
C GLY A 80 2.58 -1.54 -7.43
N VAL A 81 3.00 -1.51 -6.16
CA VAL A 81 2.27 -0.77 -5.12
C VAL A 81 2.46 0.73 -5.29
N THR A 82 3.66 1.22 -5.61
CA THR A 82 3.89 2.64 -5.90
C THR A 82 3.04 3.12 -7.09
N ALA A 83 2.92 2.32 -8.15
CA ALA A 83 2.03 2.64 -9.27
C ALA A 83 0.55 2.73 -8.83
N ALA A 84 0.11 1.84 -7.95
CA ALA A 84 -1.25 1.87 -7.40
C ALA A 84 -1.50 3.09 -6.50
N CYS A 85 -0.51 3.48 -5.67
CA CYS A 85 -0.56 4.69 -4.85
C CYS A 85 -0.68 5.94 -5.72
N ALA A 86 0.18 6.09 -6.73
CA ALA A 86 0.14 7.24 -7.65
C ALA A 86 -1.20 7.35 -8.39
N PHE A 87 -1.78 6.20 -8.78
CA PHE A 87 -3.12 6.18 -9.36
C PHE A 87 -4.17 6.70 -8.38
N ILE A 88 -4.18 6.25 -7.12
CA ILE A 88 -5.17 6.71 -6.14
C ILE A 88 -4.97 8.18 -5.80
N GLU A 89 -3.73 8.65 -5.65
CA GLU A 89 -3.42 10.07 -5.45
C GLU A 89 -4.04 10.92 -6.56
N SER A 90 -3.87 10.53 -7.84
CA SER A 90 -4.52 11.23 -8.96
C SER A 90 -6.06 11.25 -8.88
N GLN A 91 -6.68 10.20 -8.33
CA GLN A 91 -8.14 10.15 -8.17
C GLN A 91 -8.62 11.02 -7.01
N ILE A 92 -7.83 11.09 -5.93
CA ILE A 92 -8.10 11.99 -4.79
C ILE A 92 -7.99 13.45 -5.25
N GLU A 93 -6.94 13.80 -6.00
CA GLU A 93 -6.75 15.15 -6.56
C GLU A 93 -7.89 15.54 -7.53
N ALA A 94 -8.43 14.57 -8.26
CA ALA A 94 -9.62 14.75 -9.10
C ALA A 94 -10.95 14.85 -8.32
N GLY A 95 -10.92 14.75 -6.98
CA GLY A 95 -12.09 14.90 -6.10
C GLY A 95 -12.99 13.66 -6.00
N ALA A 96 -12.51 12.48 -6.41
CA ALA A 96 -13.34 11.28 -6.49
C ALA A 96 -13.75 10.68 -5.13
N PHE A 97 -13.06 11.03 -4.03
CA PHE A 97 -13.23 10.37 -2.73
C PHE A 97 -13.94 11.21 -1.65
N ASP A 98 -13.83 12.53 -1.69
CA ASP A 98 -14.27 13.42 -0.62
C ASP A 98 -15.10 14.63 -1.10
N GLY A 99 -15.47 14.65 -2.38
CA GLY A 99 -16.13 15.80 -2.99
C GLY A 99 -15.23 17.04 -3.07
N GLY A 100 -13.90 16.86 -3.00
CA GLY A 100 -12.90 17.92 -3.09
C GLY A 100 -12.54 18.60 -1.77
N VAL A 101 -13.02 18.09 -0.62
CA VAL A 101 -12.69 18.67 0.70
C VAL A 101 -11.57 17.88 1.38
N SER A 102 -10.35 18.41 1.31
CA SER A 102 -9.19 17.82 1.98
C SER A 102 -9.44 17.60 3.47
N ARG A 103 -9.02 16.43 3.97
CA ARG A 103 -9.11 16.07 5.39
C ARG A 103 -7.74 15.85 5.99
N CYS A 104 -7.59 16.21 7.25
CA CYS A 104 -6.36 15.99 8.00
C CYS A 104 -5.99 14.50 8.04
N ARG A 105 -4.77 14.16 7.62
CA ARG A 105 -4.23 12.78 7.57
C ARG A 105 -3.84 12.19 8.95
N ALA A 106 -4.12 12.91 10.04
CA ALA A 106 -3.88 12.41 11.40
C ALA A 106 -4.95 11.40 11.85
N THR A 107 -4.52 10.35 12.55
CA THR A 107 -5.38 9.55 13.41
C THR A 107 -5.34 10.08 14.85
N THR A 108 -6.51 10.14 15.49
CA THR A 108 -6.62 10.56 16.88
C THR A 108 -6.11 9.48 17.83
N ARG A 109 -5.86 9.83 19.11
CA ARG A 109 -5.48 8.85 20.15
C ARG A 109 -6.47 7.68 20.32
N LYS A 110 -7.73 7.85 19.89
CA LYS A 110 -8.77 6.81 19.90
C LYS A 110 -8.84 6.01 18.58
N GLY A 111 -7.85 6.16 17.68
CA GLY A 111 -7.78 5.46 16.40
C GLY A 111 -8.71 6.01 15.31
N LYS A 112 -9.50 7.05 15.57
CA LYS A 112 -10.42 7.63 14.58
C LYS A 112 -9.71 8.65 13.68
N PRO A 113 -10.00 8.68 12.35
CA PRO A 113 -9.57 9.72 11.44
C PRO A 113 -9.94 11.13 11.94
N CYS A 114 -9.00 12.07 11.85
CA CYS A 114 -9.26 13.47 12.16
C CYS A 114 -10.27 14.06 11.18
N GLN A 115 -11.33 14.69 11.70
CA GLN A 115 -12.40 15.26 10.89
C GLN A 115 -12.17 16.74 10.51
N ARG A 116 -11.01 17.31 10.88
CA ARG A 116 -10.69 18.71 10.60
C ARG A 116 -10.13 18.87 9.19
N THR A 117 -10.56 19.90 8.50
CA THR A 117 -9.97 20.35 7.23
C THR A 117 -8.58 20.94 7.51
N PRO A 118 -7.54 20.52 6.77
CA PRO A 118 -6.23 21.14 6.85
C PRO A 118 -6.24 22.51 6.17
N LEU A 119 -5.18 23.30 6.40
CA LEU A 119 -5.00 24.54 5.63
C LEU A 119 -4.69 24.20 4.15
N PRO A 120 -4.87 25.15 3.21
CA PRO A 120 -4.43 24.97 1.84
C PRO A 120 -2.97 24.48 1.78
N ASP A 121 -2.69 23.56 0.86
CA ASP A 121 -1.37 22.95 0.64
C ASP A 121 -0.78 22.17 1.83
N ARG A 122 -1.62 21.77 2.80
CA ARG A 122 -1.19 20.98 3.97
C ARG A 122 -1.98 19.69 4.11
N ASP A 123 -1.28 18.68 4.62
CA ASP A 123 -1.87 17.37 4.91
C ASP A 123 -2.47 17.27 6.32
N TYR A 124 -2.10 18.19 7.22
CA TYR A 124 -2.52 18.16 8.61
C TYR A 124 -3.18 19.48 9.04
N CYS A 125 -4.19 19.39 9.90
CA CYS A 125 -4.82 20.58 10.49
C CYS A 125 -3.90 21.25 11.52
N PRO A 126 -4.16 22.51 11.93
CA PRO A 126 -3.28 23.24 12.84
C PRO A 126 -2.92 22.52 14.15
N SER A 127 -3.82 21.68 14.69
CA SER A 127 -3.52 20.89 15.89
C SER A 127 -2.64 19.66 15.64
N HIS A 128 -2.54 19.21 14.40
CA HIS A 128 -1.71 18.08 13.98
C HIS A 128 -0.52 18.51 13.10
N GLN A 129 -0.22 19.80 13.01
CA GLN A 129 0.92 20.31 12.22
C GLN A 129 2.27 19.68 12.63
N HIS A 130 2.41 19.22 13.87
CA HIS A 130 3.61 18.55 14.35
C HIS A 130 3.86 17.17 13.70
N LEU A 131 2.83 16.59 13.07
CA LEU A 131 2.94 15.36 12.29
C LEU A 131 3.44 15.63 10.86
N GLU A 132 3.52 16.89 10.43
CA GLU A 132 4.22 17.31 9.21
C GLU A 132 5.72 17.04 9.40
N THR A 133 6.12 15.79 9.23
CA THR A 133 7.53 15.42 9.21
C THR A 133 8.08 15.91 7.87
N ARG A 134 9.06 16.82 7.92
CA ARG A 134 9.80 17.43 6.79
C ARG A 134 10.01 16.45 5.63
N SER A 135 9.07 16.37 4.69
CA SER A 135 9.16 15.61 3.45
C SER A 135 9.94 16.37 2.36
N ARG A 136 10.93 17.17 2.78
CA ARG A 136 11.94 17.78 1.91
C ARG A 136 13.32 17.31 2.34
N VAL A 137 13.69 16.12 1.89
CA VAL A 137 15.08 15.84 1.50
C VAL A 137 15.01 15.08 0.18
N ALA A 138 14.80 15.85 -0.89
CA ALA A 138 15.39 15.54 -2.18
C ALA A 138 16.42 16.63 -2.43
N ALA A 139 17.69 16.28 -2.22
CA ALA A 139 18.88 16.96 -2.70
C ALA A 139 19.90 15.87 -3.00
#